data_AF-A0A969NZ86-F1
#
_entry.id   AF-A0A969NZ86-F1
#
_cell.length_a   1.000
_cell.length_b   1.000
_cell.length_c   1.000
_cell.angle_alpha   90.00
_cell.angle_beta   90.00
_cell.angle_gamma   90.00
#
_symmetry.space_group_name_H-M   'P 1'
#
loop_
_entity.id
_entity.type
_entity.pdbx_description
1 polymer ?
#
loop_
_entity_poly.entity_id
_entity_poly.type
_entity_poly.pdbx_seq_one_letter_code
_entity_poly.pdbx_strand_id
1 'polypeptide(L)'
;MTTIKICGLQTVEHALTAAQWADWLGLVFAPSRRQVTVAQAVSIVQAVRQHDPESCVRFVGLFVHASVVSINEIVRTCQLDYVQLAGDETLAQAEGICCPVIKVIRMRDDPNEQAWLALMHANPPSLPLATCPYIIDADQAGRYGGTGKLADWQRAAMLAQRARITLAGGLTPENVAAAIMQVRPWGVDVSSGVEIDGMKDHQRIVAFAMAVRAVENCLEVA
;
A
#
# COMPACT_ATOMS: atom_id res chain seq x y z
N MET A 1 7.77 -12.79 8.24
CA MET A 1 6.36 -12.35 8.17
C MET A 1 6.16 -11.40 7.00
N THR A 2 5.03 -11.54 6.32
CA THR A 2 4.56 -10.71 5.19
C THR A 2 3.98 -9.42 5.74
N THR A 3 4.38 -8.28 5.19
CA THR A 3 3.82 -6.99 5.60
C THR A 3 2.37 -6.85 5.15
N ILE A 4 1.49 -6.36 6.01
CA ILE A 4 0.08 -6.10 5.69
C ILE A 4 -0.17 -4.59 5.63
N LYS A 5 -0.69 -4.13 4.48
CA LYS A 5 -1.20 -2.77 4.32
C LYS A 5 -2.72 -2.76 4.13
N ILE A 6 -3.42 -1.94 4.90
CA ILE A 6 -4.86 -1.66 4.74
C ILE A 6 -5.03 -0.25 4.18
N CYS A 7 -5.54 -0.12 2.97
CA CYS A 7 -5.58 1.14 2.23
C CYS A 7 -6.98 1.74 2.10
N GLY A 8 -7.08 3.06 2.19
CA GLY A 8 -8.31 3.82 2.02
C GLY A 8 -9.15 3.86 3.29
N LEU A 9 -8.50 4.08 4.43
CA LEU A 9 -9.16 4.30 5.71
C LEU A 9 -9.71 5.73 5.76
N GLN A 10 -10.95 5.89 6.22
CA GLN A 10 -11.65 7.18 6.23
C GLN A 10 -12.16 7.59 7.62
N THR A 11 -12.16 6.68 8.59
CA THR A 11 -12.65 6.91 9.95
C THR A 11 -11.64 6.44 10.98
N VAL A 12 -11.67 7.04 12.17
CA VAL A 12 -10.83 6.64 13.31
C VAL A 12 -11.11 5.19 13.70
N GLU A 13 -12.38 4.80 13.77
CA GLU A 13 -12.80 3.46 14.15
C GLU A 13 -12.16 2.37 13.27
N HIS A 14 -12.28 2.50 11.94
CA HIS A 14 -11.67 1.54 11.02
C HIS A 14 -10.14 1.53 11.11
N ALA A 15 -9.52 2.68 11.38
CA ALA A 15 -8.07 2.78 11.51
C ALA A 15 -7.56 2.12 12.78
N LEU A 16 -8.26 2.26 13.91
CA LEU A 16 -7.94 1.57 15.16
C LEU A 16 -8.09 0.06 15.04
N THR A 17 -9.12 -0.41 14.34
CA THR A 17 -9.26 -1.84 14.03
C THR A 17 -8.12 -2.31 13.13
N ALA A 18 -7.81 -1.59 12.05
CA ALA A 18 -6.73 -1.96 11.14
C ALA A 18 -5.35 -1.96 11.81
N ALA A 19 -5.08 -1.02 12.71
CA ALA A 19 -3.79 -0.90 13.42
C ALA A 19 -3.43 -2.15 14.26
N GLN A 20 -4.41 -2.94 14.67
CA GLN A 20 -4.17 -4.18 15.43
C GLN A 20 -3.69 -5.35 14.55
N TRP A 21 -3.89 -5.25 13.23
CA TRP A 21 -3.69 -6.37 12.30
C TRP A 21 -2.78 -6.05 11.12
N ALA A 22 -2.50 -4.76 10.90
CA ALA A 22 -1.77 -4.27 9.76
C ALA A 22 -0.52 -3.52 10.20
N ASP A 23 0.53 -3.63 9.40
CA ASP A 23 1.77 -2.90 9.60
C ASP A 23 1.65 -1.47 9.04
N TRP A 24 0.94 -1.31 7.92
CA TRP A 24 0.81 -0.04 7.19
C TRP A 24 -0.67 0.37 7.02
N LEU A 25 -0.99 1.63 7.28
CA LEU A 25 -2.32 2.22 7.13
C LEU A 25 -2.33 3.28 6.02
N GLY A 26 -3.15 3.07 4.99
CA GLY A 26 -3.22 3.94 3.83
C GLY A 26 -4.34 4.97 3.90
N LEU A 27 -4.00 6.24 3.68
CA LEU A 27 -4.93 7.38 3.59
C LEU A 27 -4.88 7.96 2.18
N VAL A 28 -6.04 8.19 1.55
CA VAL A 28 -6.11 8.60 0.14
C VAL A 28 -6.35 10.10 0.02
N PHE A 29 -5.42 10.82 -0.61
CA PHE A 29 -5.51 12.27 -0.87
C PHE A 29 -5.82 12.59 -2.33
N ALA A 30 -6.22 11.59 -3.12
CA ALA A 30 -6.61 11.73 -4.51
C ALA A 30 -8.14 11.61 -4.68
N PRO A 31 -8.74 12.28 -5.69
CA PRO A 31 -10.17 12.19 -5.98
C PRO A 31 -10.66 10.75 -6.12
N SER A 32 -11.46 10.30 -5.14
CA SER A 32 -12.02 8.95 -5.11
C SER A 32 -13.08 8.83 -4.00
N ARG A 33 -13.83 7.72 -3.98
CA ARG A 33 -14.77 7.43 -2.86
C ARG A 33 -14.08 7.31 -1.50
N ARG A 34 -12.76 7.05 -1.50
CA ARG A 34 -11.94 6.82 -0.31
C ARG A 34 -11.16 8.06 0.12
N GLN A 35 -11.35 9.18 -0.60
CA GLN A 35 -10.63 10.41 -0.33
C GLN A 35 -10.90 10.89 1.09
N VAL A 36 -9.83 11.31 1.77
CA VAL A 36 -9.90 11.98 3.07
C VAL A 36 -9.44 13.42 2.92
N THR A 37 -9.98 14.29 3.77
CA THR A 37 -9.43 15.63 3.98
C THR A 37 -8.21 15.58 4.89
N VAL A 38 -7.40 16.63 4.86
CA VAL A 38 -6.24 16.79 5.78
C VAL A 38 -6.70 16.72 7.25
N ALA A 39 -7.83 17.34 7.59
CA ALA A 39 -8.36 17.31 8.96
C ALA A 39 -8.77 15.89 9.40
N GLN A 40 -9.40 15.12 8.52
CA GLN A 40 -9.72 13.72 8.78
C GLN A 40 -8.47 12.87 8.97
N ALA A 41 -7.46 13.05 8.10
CA ALA A 41 -6.20 12.33 8.20
C ALA A 41 -5.47 12.63 9.52
N VAL A 42 -5.37 13.90 9.92
CA VAL A 42 -4.80 14.29 11.22
C VAL A 42 -5.52 13.58 12.38
N SER A 43 -6.86 13.59 12.36
CA SER A 43 -7.67 12.94 13.41
C SER A 43 -7.40 11.44 13.50
N ILE A 44 -7.30 10.76 12.35
CA ILE A 44 -6.99 9.33 12.27
C ILE A 44 -5.59 9.03 12.81
N VAL A 45 -4.57 9.76 12.32
CA VAL A 45 -3.17 9.54 12.71
C VAL A 45 -2.99 9.75 14.21
N GLN A 46 -3.54 10.83 14.75
CA GLN A 46 -3.46 11.14 16.18
C GLN A 46 -4.16 10.07 17.03
N ALA A 47 -5.38 9.66 16.66
CA ALA A 47 -6.11 8.66 17.42
C ALA A 47 -5.38 7.32 17.51
N VAL A 48 -4.82 6.83 16.40
CA VAL A 48 -4.06 5.56 16.39
C VAL A 48 -2.79 5.67 17.23
N ARG A 49 -2.00 6.75 17.05
CA ARG A 49 -0.75 6.94 17.81
C ARG A 49 -0.98 7.16 19.31
N GLN A 50 -2.12 7.76 19.69
CA GLN A 50 -2.49 7.94 21.10
C GLN A 50 -3.02 6.65 21.72
N HIS A 51 -3.74 5.84 20.94
CA HIS A 51 -4.30 4.58 21.41
C HIS A 51 -3.20 3.55 21.74
N ASP A 52 -2.14 3.50 20.92
CA ASP A 52 -0.97 2.66 21.16
C ASP A 52 0.32 3.42 20.80
N PRO A 53 0.94 4.12 21.77
CA PRO A 53 2.16 4.89 21.55
C PRO A 53 3.39 4.05 21.18
N GLU A 54 3.40 2.78 21.54
CA GLU A 54 4.49 1.83 21.22
C GLU A 54 4.27 1.15 19.86
N SER A 55 3.13 1.43 19.20
CA SER A 55 2.79 0.86 17.91
C SER A 55 3.84 1.22 16.85
N CYS A 56 4.31 0.20 16.14
CA CYS A 56 5.21 0.38 14.99
C CYS A 56 4.46 0.61 13.67
N VAL A 57 3.15 0.82 13.72
CA VAL A 57 2.33 1.07 12.53
C VAL A 57 2.79 2.32 11.78
N ARG A 58 2.76 2.26 10.44
CA ARG A 58 3.18 3.35 9.57
C ARG A 58 2.03 3.89 8.73
N PHE A 59 1.94 5.20 8.60
CA PHE A 59 0.95 5.89 7.79
C PHE A 59 1.46 6.19 6.39
N VAL A 60 0.70 5.78 5.38
CA VAL A 60 1.02 5.95 3.97
C VAL A 60 -0.01 6.88 3.32
N GLY A 61 0.43 8.03 2.81
CA GLY A 61 -0.42 8.92 2.01
C GLY A 61 -0.40 8.55 0.54
N LEU A 62 -1.56 8.26 -0.05
CA LEU A 62 -1.69 7.97 -1.48
C LEU A 62 -2.07 9.23 -2.25
N PHE A 63 -1.28 9.54 -3.27
CA PHE A 63 -1.43 10.71 -4.15
C PHE A 63 -1.49 10.29 -5.62
N VAL A 64 -2.18 11.09 -6.41
CA VAL A 64 -2.28 10.94 -7.87
C VAL A 64 -2.14 12.33 -8.47
N HIS A 65 -1.07 12.54 -9.25
CA HIS A 65 -0.75 13.77 -9.98
C HIS A 65 -0.73 15.05 -9.11
N ALA A 66 -0.46 14.90 -7.81
CA ALA A 66 -0.32 16.04 -6.90
C ALA A 66 1.07 16.71 -7.06
N SER A 67 1.15 18.01 -6.79
CA SER A 67 2.43 18.72 -6.80
C SER A 67 3.30 18.30 -5.61
N VAL A 68 4.62 18.30 -5.79
CA VAL A 68 5.59 17.98 -4.72
C VAL A 68 5.40 18.90 -3.49
N VAL A 69 5.09 20.18 -3.73
CA VAL A 69 4.82 21.15 -2.66
C VAL A 69 3.61 20.70 -1.83
N SER A 70 2.48 20.39 -2.48
CA SER A 70 1.25 19.96 -1.81
C SER A 70 1.44 18.63 -1.06
N ILE A 71 2.14 17.66 -1.68
CA ILE A 71 2.48 16.38 -1.03
C ILE A 71 3.25 16.64 0.27
N ASN A 72 4.31 17.44 0.21
CA ASN A 72 5.18 17.71 1.36
C ASN A 72 4.46 18.50 2.47
N GLU A 73 3.53 19.39 2.13
CA GLU A 73 2.67 20.07 3.12
C GLU A 73 1.76 19.08 3.86
N ILE A 74 1.11 18.18 3.12
CA ILE A 74 0.22 17.17 3.69
C ILE A 74 0.99 16.17 4.55
N VAL A 75 2.17 15.72 4.09
CA VAL A 75 3.06 14.82 4.85
C VAL A 75 3.41 15.42 6.21
N ARG A 76 3.85 16.68 6.25
CA ARG A 76 4.21 17.35 7.51
C ARG A 76 3.00 17.55 8.41
N THR A 77 1.88 17.99 7.83
CA THR A 77 0.66 18.31 8.59
C THR A 77 0.04 17.06 9.22
N CYS A 78 -0.09 15.99 8.43
CA CYS A 78 -0.67 14.73 8.89
C CYS A 78 0.34 13.81 9.57
N GLN A 79 1.62 14.20 9.60
CA GLN A 79 2.74 13.40 10.10
C GLN A 79 2.82 12.00 9.46
N LEU A 80 2.71 11.93 8.14
CA LEU A 80 2.77 10.67 7.39
C LEU A 80 4.20 10.13 7.35
N ASP A 81 4.32 8.80 7.34
CA ASP A 81 5.60 8.10 7.33
C ASP A 81 6.10 7.81 5.90
N TYR A 82 5.17 7.59 4.96
CA TYR A 82 5.46 7.30 3.55
C TYR A 82 4.51 8.02 2.59
N VAL A 83 4.98 8.24 1.36
CA VAL A 83 4.16 8.70 0.23
C VAL A 83 4.03 7.60 -0.79
N GLN A 84 2.80 7.25 -1.16
CA GLN A 84 2.49 6.36 -2.26
C GLN A 84 2.08 7.17 -3.50
N LEU A 85 2.90 7.10 -4.55
CA LEU A 85 2.66 7.73 -5.84
C LEU A 85 1.91 6.78 -6.77
N ALA A 86 0.61 7.02 -6.93
CA ALA A 86 -0.29 6.17 -7.68
C ALA A 86 -0.63 6.70 -9.07
N GLY A 87 -0.17 7.88 -9.48
CA GLY A 87 -0.37 8.41 -10.82
C GLY A 87 0.79 8.11 -11.77
N ASP A 88 1.04 9.07 -12.67
CA ASP A 88 2.13 9.05 -13.66
C ASP A 88 3.33 9.88 -13.18
N GLU A 89 3.54 9.98 -11.87
CA GLU A 89 4.64 10.76 -11.32
C GLU A 89 5.99 10.18 -11.75
N THR A 90 6.94 11.07 -12.04
CA THR A 90 8.27 10.73 -12.52
C THR A 90 9.26 10.57 -11.37
N LEU A 91 10.42 9.95 -11.67
CA LEU A 91 11.54 9.87 -10.72
C LEU A 91 11.98 11.26 -10.22
N ALA A 92 12.06 12.25 -11.11
CA ALA A 92 12.43 13.61 -10.75
C ALA A 92 11.43 14.27 -9.77
N GLN A 93 10.13 13.96 -9.89
CA GLN A 93 9.15 14.41 -8.90
C GLN A 93 9.36 13.73 -7.54
N ALA A 94 9.71 12.45 -7.53
CA ALA A 94 9.94 11.69 -6.30
C ALA A 94 11.14 12.19 -5.50
N GLU A 95 12.21 12.69 -6.16
CA GLU A 95 13.38 13.27 -5.50
C GLU A 95 13.04 14.48 -4.61
N GLY A 96 11.99 15.23 -4.96
CA GLY A 96 11.56 16.40 -4.19
C GLY A 96 10.69 16.08 -2.97
N ILE A 97 10.32 14.81 -2.76
CA ILE A 97 9.41 14.40 -1.67
C ILE A 97 10.18 14.20 -0.37
N CYS A 98 9.71 14.78 0.72
CA CYS A 98 10.45 14.85 1.98
C CYS A 98 10.38 13.59 2.86
N CYS A 99 9.83 12.48 2.35
CA CYS A 99 9.73 11.21 3.05
C CYS A 99 9.86 10.05 2.03
N PRO A 100 10.09 8.80 2.49
CA PRO A 100 10.26 7.67 1.59
C PRO A 100 9.05 7.46 0.67
N VAL A 101 9.34 7.24 -0.61
CA VAL A 101 8.35 7.08 -1.69
C VAL A 101 8.12 5.60 -2.00
N ILE A 102 6.85 5.25 -2.19
CA ILE A 102 6.36 3.98 -2.71
C ILE A 102 5.72 4.25 -4.07
N LYS A 103 6.25 3.70 -5.15
CA LYS A 103 5.65 3.82 -6.48
C LYS A 103 4.68 2.68 -6.76
N VAL A 104 3.47 3.02 -7.22
CA VAL A 104 2.55 2.03 -7.82
C VAL A 104 2.96 1.78 -9.27
N ILE A 105 3.16 0.51 -9.61
CA ILE A 105 3.48 -0.02 -10.94
C ILE A 105 2.28 -0.83 -11.42
N ARG A 106 1.78 -0.54 -12.63
CA ARG A 106 0.58 -1.20 -13.20
C ARG A 106 0.89 -2.14 -14.35
N MET A 107 2.14 -2.28 -14.73
CA MET A 107 2.59 -3.06 -15.89
C MET A 107 2.04 -2.53 -17.21
N ARG A 108 1.96 -1.20 -17.36
CA ARG A 108 1.46 -0.54 -18.59
C ARG A 108 2.49 -0.49 -19.72
N ASP A 109 3.72 -0.91 -19.43
CA ASP A 109 4.86 -0.89 -20.36
C ASP A 109 5.17 0.51 -20.96
N ASP A 110 4.75 1.58 -20.29
CA ASP A 110 5.00 2.97 -20.70
C ASP A 110 6.42 3.47 -20.31
N PRO A 111 7.00 4.48 -21.00
CA PRO A 111 8.37 4.93 -20.75
C PRO A 111 8.63 5.41 -19.31
N ASN A 112 7.62 6.00 -18.65
CA ASN A 112 7.78 6.47 -17.27
C ASN A 112 7.85 5.27 -16.32
N GLU A 113 6.95 4.30 -16.48
CA GLU A 113 6.98 3.08 -15.68
C GLU A 113 8.24 2.23 -15.93
N GLN A 114 8.73 2.17 -17.18
CA GLN A 114 10.01 1.55 -17.51
C GLN A 114 11.20 2.21 -16.79
N ALA A 115 11.20 3.53 -16.62
CA ALA A 115 12.24 4.21 -15.85
C ALA A 115 12.22 3.79 -14.36
N TRP A 116 11.04 3.65 -13.77
CA TRP A 116 10.87 3.13 -12.41
C TRP A 116 11.33 1.67 -12.26
N LEU A 117 11.01 0.82 -13.24
CA LEU A 117 11.48 -0.57 -13.30
C LEU A 117 12.99 -0.67 -13.52
N ALA A 118 13.59 0.22 -14.32
CA ALA A 118 15.03 0.29 -14.49
C ALA A 118 15.72 0.63 -13.16
N LEU A 119 15.18 1.60 -12.40
CA LEU A 119 15.67 1.92 -11.06
C LEU A 119 15.54 0.74 -10.10
N MET A 120 14.41 0.00 -10.15
CA MET A 120 14.20 -1.21 -9.36
C MET A 120 15.30 -2.25 -9.61
N HIS A 121 15.73 -2.42 -10.86
CA HIS A 121 16.79 -3.36 -11.22
C HIS A 121 18.20 -2.85 -10.88
N ALA A 122 18.41 -1.54 -10.95
CA ALA A 122 19.71 -0.91 -10.72
C ALA A 122 20.07 -0.79 -9.23
N ASN A 123 19.08 -0.75 -8.34
CA ASN A 123 19.27 -0.70 -6.89
C ASN A 123 19.17 -2.11 -6.27
N PRO A 124 20.30 -2.82 -6.04
CA PRO A 124 20.31 -3.96 -5.12
C PRO A 124 19.87 -3.49 -3.72
N PRO A 125 19.45 -4.39 -2.81
CA PRO A 125 18.79 -4.02 -1.54
C PRO A 125 19.76 -3.36 -0.55
N SER A 126 20.11 -2.09 -0.80
CA SER A 126 20.84 -1.17 0.08
C SER A 126 19.90 -0.14 0.72
N LEU A 127 18.62 -0.14 0.35
CA LEU A 127 17.57 0.48 1.14
C LEU A 127 17.45 -0.26 2.50
N PRO A 128 17.22 0.45 3.61
CA PRO A 128 16.98 -0.18 4.90
C PRO A 128 15.98 -1.33 4.78
N LEU A 129 16.22 -2.44 5.49
CA LEU A 129 15.37 -3.64 5.51
C LEU A 129 13.86 -3.34 5.67
N ALA A 130 13.54 -2.19 6.27
CA ALA A 130 12.20 -1.71 6.61
C ALA A 130 11.43 -0.99 5.48
N THR A 131 11.95 -0.88 4.26
CA THR A 131 11.22 -0.20 3.16
C THR A 131 10.95 -1.13 1.96
N CYS A 132 9.74 -1.05 1.43
CA CYS A 132 9.33 -1.64 0.16
C CYS A 132 8.89 -0.51 -0.78
N PRO A 133 9.72 -0.13 -1.77
CA PRO A 133 9.46 1.04 -2.60
C PRO A 133 8.44 0.80 -3.71
N TYR A 134 7.91 -0.41 -3.89
CA TYR A 134 7.04 -0.74 -5.01
C TYR A 134 5.76 -1.46 -4.58
N ILE A 135 4.63 -0.99 -5.11
CA ILE A 135 3.34 -1.68 -5.08
C ILE A 135 3.00 -2.11 -6.51
N ILE A 136 2.76 -3.39 -6.72
CA ILE A 136 2.27 -3.93 -8.01
C ILE A 136 0.75 -4.01 -7.93
N ASP A 137 0.06 -3.22 -8.72
CA ASP A 137 -1.42 -3.16 -8.76
C ASP A 137 -1.94 -3.58 -10.13
N ALA A 138 -3.22 -3.97 -10.21
CA ALA A 138 -3.85 -4.31 -11.46
C ALA A 138 -4.05 -3.07 -12.34
N ASP A 139 -3.66 -3.13 -13.62
CA ASP A 139 -3.99 -2.07 -14.57
C ASP A 139 -5.49 -2.00 -14.84
N GLN A 140 -6.03 -0.79 -14.79
CA GLN A 140 -7.35 -0.48 -15.35
C GLN A 140 -7.32 0.91 -15.96
N ALA A 141 -7.51 0.97 -17.27
CA ALA A 141 -7.61 2.18 -18.07
C ALA A 141 -8.42 3.27 -17.35
N GLY A 142 -7.72 4.32 -16.88
CA GLY A 142 -8.31 5.52 -16.30
C GLY A 142 -8.75 5.44 -14.82
N ARG A 143 -8.48 4.36 -14.08
CA ARG A 143 -8.83 4.25 -12.65
C ARG A 143 -7.62 3.97 -11.75
N TYR A 144 -7.36 4.89 -10.82
CA TYR A 144 -6.25 4.78 -9.86
C TYR A 144 -6.72 4.08 -8.56
N GLY A 145 -6.40 2.79 -8.42
CA GLY A 145 -6.47 2.01 -7.17
C GLY A 145 -7.83 1.40 -6.76
N GLY A 146 -7.78 0.32 -5.98
CA GLY A 146 -8.91 -0.19 -5.17
C GLY A 146 -10.15 -0.67 -5.93
N THR A 147 -9.94 -1.34 -7.06
CA THR A 147 -10.96 -1.69 -8.07
C THR A 147 -11.46 -3.14 -8.02
N GLY A 148 -10.86 -4.01 -7.22
CA GLY A 148 -11.29 -5.41 -7.06
C GLY A 148 -10.82 -6.40 -8.13
N LYS A 149 -10.11 -5.97 -9.20
CA LYS A 149 -9.54 -6.90 -10.19
C LYS A 149 -8.16 -7.39 -9.75
N LEU A 150 -7.88 -8.65 -10.07
CA LEU A 150 -6.61 -9.31 -9.76
C LEU A 150 -5.48 -8.75 -10.63
N ALA A 151 -4.35 -8.46 -9.99
CA ALA A 151 -3.10 -8.18 -10.70
C ALA A 151 -2.61 -9.44 -11.46
N ASP A 152 -1.79 -9.25 -12.49
CA ASP A 152 -1.08 -10.36 -13.14
C ASP A 152 -0.04 -10.93 -12.15
N TRP A 153 -0.44 -11.96 -11.42
CA TRP A 153 0.39 -12.61 -10.41
C TRP A 153 1.65 -13.25 -11.01
N GLN A 154 1.64 -13.65 -12.29
CA GLN A 154 2.83 -14.20 -12.93
C GLN A 154 3.89 -13.12 -13.13
N ARG A 155 3.49 -11.94 -13.63
CA ARG A 155 4.40 -10.78 -13.74
C ARG A 155 4.86 -10.28 -12.37
N ALA A 156 3.95 -10.21 -11.39
CA ALA A 156 4.30 -9.81 -10.04
C ALA A 156 5.33 -10.78 -9.40
N ALA A 157 5.19 -12.09 -9.62
CA ALA A 157 6.14 -13.10 -9.14
C ALA A 157 7.53 -12.92 -9.75
N MET A 158 7.63 -12.56 -11.03
CA MET A 158 8.92 -12.26 -11.68
C MET A 158 9.60 -11.03 -11.07
N LEU A 159 8.84 -9.98 -10.72
CA LEU A 159 9.40 -8.82 -10.04
C LEU A 159 9.79 -9.12 -8.59
N ALA A 160 8.99 -9.91 -7.87
CA ALA A 160 9.26 -10.30 -6.48
C ALA A 160 10.59 -11.07 -6.33
N GLN A 161 11.03 -11.79 -7.37
CA GLN A 161 12.34 -12.44 -7.40
C GLN A 161 13.52 -11.45 -7.45
N ARG A 162 13.28 -10.22 -7.89
CA ARG A 162 14.33 -9.21 -8.16
C ARG A 162 14.30 -8.06 -7.17
N ALA A 163 13.15 -7.76 -6.58
CA ALA A 163 12.96 -6.66 -5.64
C ALA A 163 11.88 -6.99 -4.60
N ARG A 164 11.95 -6.30 -3.46
CA ARG A 164 10.82 -6.27 -2.52
C ARG A 164 9.66 -5.53 -3.16
N ILE A 165 8.55 -6.24 -3.32
CA ILE A 165 7.30 -5.71 -3.84
C ILE A 165 6.16 -5.99 -2.87
N THR A 166 5.23 -5.05 -2.81
CA THR A 166 3.93 -5.24 -2.18
C THR A 166 2.90 -5.56 -3.26
N LEU A 167 2.20 -6.68 -3.12
CA LEU A 167 1.15 -7.07 -4.07
C LEU A 167 -0.16 -6.38 -3.69
N ALA A 168 -0.77 -5.68 -4.64
CA ALA A 168 -2.11 -5.10 -4.55
C ALA A 168 -2.99 -5.67 -5.68
N GLY A 169 -4.17 -5.08 -5.86
CA GLY A 169 -5.08 -5.43 -6.95
C GLY A 169 -5.95 -6.64 -6.63
N GLY A 170 -7.19 -6.36 -6.17
CA GLY A 170 -8.23 -7.38 -6.04
C GLY A 170 -8.00 -8.43 -4.95
N LEU A 171 -7.06 -8.20 -4.03
CA LEU A 171 -6.85 -9.09 -2.90
C LEU A 171 -8.06 -9.09 -1.96
N THR A 172 -8.42 -10.27 -1.47
CA THR A 172 -9.52 -10.52 -0.53
C THR A 172 -9.09 -11.59 0.48
N PRO A 173 -9.80 -11.74 1.63
CA PRO A 173 -9.53 -12.82 2.58
C PRO A 173 -9.51 -14.21 1.93
N GLU A 174 -10.31 -14.41 0.89
CA GLU A 174 -10.49 -15.69 0.21
C GLU A 174 -9.35 -16.02 -0.78
N ASN A 175 -8.63 -15.01 -1.30
CA ASN A 175 -7.61 -15.22 -2.34
C ASN A 175 -6.18 -14.87 -1.92
N VAL A 176 -5.99 -14.11 -0.84
CA VAL A 176 -4.67 -13.59 -0.44
C VAL A 176 -3.68 -14.70 -0.14
N ALA A 177 -4.15 -15.82 0.42
CA ALA A 177 -3.32 -16.98 0.70
C ALA A 177 -2.67 -17.55 -0.57
N ALA A 178 -3.47 -17.77 -1.61
CA ALA A 178 -2.98 -18.25 -2.91
C ALA A 178 -2.04 -17.23 -3.57
N ALA A 179 -2.39 -15.94 -3.48
CA ALA A 179 -1.58 -14.86 -4.00
C ALA A 179 -0.17 -14.84 -3.36
N ILE A 180 -0.09 -15.00 -2.04
CA ILE A 180 1.18 -15.06 -1.31
C ILE A 180 2.00 -16.28 -1.73
N MET A 181 1.39 -17.46 -1.81
CA MET A 181 2.10 -18.69 -2.21
C MET A 181 2.68 -18.60 -3.62
N GLN A 182 1.94 -18.00 -4.56
CA GLN A 182 2.35 -17.87 -5.94
C GLN A 182 3.39 -16.75 -6.15
N VAL A 183 3.15 -15.57 -5.57
CA VAL A 183 3.96 -14.37 -5.84
C VAL A 183 5.14 -14.25 -4.89
N ARG A 184 5.02 -14.77 -3.67
CA ARG A 184 5.96 -14.58 -2.55
C ARG A 184 6.36 -13.10 -2.36
N PRO A 185 5.38 -12.18 -2.23
CA PRO A 185 5.68 -10.77 -2.11
C PRO A 185 6.26 -10.45 -0.74
N TRP A 186 6.92 -9.30 -0.60
CA TRP A 186 7.33 -8.79 0.71
C TRP A 186 6.13 -8.37 1.56
N GLY A 187 5.09 -7.84 0.91
CA GLY A 187 3.85 -7.43 1.56
C GLY A 187 2.63 -7.58 0.68
N VAL A 188 1.45 -7.39 1.27
CA VAL A 188 0.16 -7.34 0.58
C VAL A 188 -0.57 -6.04 0.94
N ASP A 189 -1.23 -5.43 -0.04
CA ASP A 189 -2.03 -4.21 0.11
C ASP A 189 -3.47 -4.48 -0.29
N VAL A 190 -4.40 -4.31 0.65
CA VAL A 190 -5.83 -4.51 0.41
C VAL A 190 -6.61 -3.22 0.64
N SER A 191 -7.54 -2.95 -0.28
CA SER A 191 -8.50 -1.86 -0.15
C SER A 191 -9.93 -2.39 -0.22
N SER A 192 -10.48 -2.58 -1.42
CA SER A 192 -11.87 -3.02 -1.61
C SER A 192 -12.19 -4.42 -1.08
N GLY A 193 -11.20 -5.31 -0.99
CA GLY A 193 -11.45 -6.69 -0.55
C GLY A 193 -11.88 -6.83 0.92
N VAL A 194 -11.68 -5.77 1.71
CA VAL A 194 -12.10 -5.68 3.11
C VAL A 194 -13.20 -4.63 3.32
N GLU A 195 -13.97 -4.33 2.28
CA GLU A 195 -15.10 -3.40 2.33
C GLU A 195 -16.44 -4.14 2.16
N ILE A 196 -17.49 -3.62 2.81
CA ILE A 196 -18.90 -3.92 2.57
C ILE A 196 -19.57 -2.61 2.21
N ASP A 197 -20.30 -2.57 1.09
CA ASP A 197 -20.96 -1.37 0.57
C ASP A 197 -20.04 -0.12 0.45
N GLY A 198 -18.76 -0.38 0.19
CA GLY A 198 -17.73 0.65 0.02
C GLY A 198 -17.14 1.22 1.31
N MET A 199 -17.59 0.75 2.48
CA MET A 199 -17.01 1.07 3.78
C MET A 199 -16.15 -0.10 4.27
N LYS A 200 -15.07 0.18 5.02
CA LYS A 200 -14.27 -0.89 5.62
C LYS A 200 -15.14 -1.71 6.58
N ASP A 201 -14.90 -3.02 6.60
CA ASP A 201 -15.57 -3.92 7.52
C ASP A 201 -14.54 -4.55 8.47
N HIS A 202 -14.85 -4.51 9.77
CA HIS A 202 -13.97 -5.01 10.82
C HIS A 202 -13.69 -6.50 10.67
N GLN A 203 -14.72 -7.31 10.41
CA GLN A 203 -14.57 -8.75 10.30
C GLN A 203 -13.74 -9.13 9.08
N ARG A 204 -13.90 -8.41 7.96
CA ARG A 204 -13.11 -8.65 6.75
C ARG A 204 -11.65 -8.23 6.91
N ILE A 205 -11.35 -7.15 7.64
CA ILE A 205 -9.96 -6.78 7.98
C ILE A 205 -9.29 -7.91 8.76
N VAL A 206 -9.96 -8.41 9.81
CA VAL A 206 -9.44 -9.52 10.64
C VAL A 206 -9.27 -10.78 9.80
N ALA A 207 -10.29 -11.16 9.01
CA ALA A 207 -10.24 -12.33 8.15
C ALA A 207 -9.10 -12.27 7.14
N PHE A 208 -8.86 -11.09 6.55
CA PHE A 208 -7.73 -10.88 5.65
C PHE A 208 -6.39 -11.11 6.35
N ALA A 209 -6.18 -10.48 7.50
CA ALA A 209 -4.93 -10.61 8.23
C ALA A 209 -4.68 -12.05 8.71
N MET A 210 -5.71 -12.72 9.20
CA MET A 210 -5.63 -14.13 9.59
C MET A 210 -5.26 -15.04 8.40
N ALA A 211 -5.84 -14.79 7.22
CA ALA A 211 -5.50 -15.54 6.00
C ALA A 211 -4.03 -15.34 5.57
N VAL A 212 -3.49 -14.12 5.73
CA VAL A 212 -2.07 -13.83 5.49
C VAL A 212 -1.18 -14.62 6.46
N ARG A 213 -1.45 -14.53 7.78
CA ARG A 213 -0.64 -15.18 8.81
C ARG A 213 -0.72 -16.70 8.77
N ALA A 214 -1.87 -17.28 8.38
CA ALA A 214 -2.03 -18.71 8.24
C ALA A 214 -1.10 -19.33 7.19
N VAL A 215 -0.84 -18.62 6.08
CA VAL A 215 0.07 -19.11 5.03
C VAL A 215 1.53 -19.06 5.47
N GLU A 216 1.93 -18.08 6.26
CA GLU A 216 3.30 -17.98 6.78
C GLU A 216 3.67 -19.18 7.64
N ASN A 217 2.77 -19.60 8.54
CA ASN A 217 2.98 -20.77 9.38
C ASN A 217 3.16 -22.06 8.53
N CYS A 218 2.51 -22.16 7.37
CA CYS A 218 2.70 -23.30 6.47
C CYS A 218 4.03 -23.25 5.71
N LEU A 219 4.54 -22.05 5.39
CA LEU A 219 5.81 -21.86 4.69
C LEU A 219 7.03 -22.00 5.59
N GLU A 220 6.90 -21.77 6.90
CA GLU A 220 8.00 -21.96 7.87
C GLU A 220 8.19 -23.43 8.28
N VAL A 221 7.19 -24.29 8.05
CA VAL A 221 7.20 -25.72 8.42
C VAL A 221 7.56 -26.64 7.23
N ALA A 222 7.61 -26.11 6.00
CA ALA A 222 7.90 -26.83 4.77
C ALA A 222 9.35 -26.65 4.31
#